data_AF-A0A932I627-F1
#
_entry.id   AF-A0A932I627-F1
#
_cell.length_a   1.000
_cell.length_b   1.000
_cell.length_c   1.000
_cell.angle_alpha   90.00
_cell.angle_beta   90.00
_cell.angle_gamma   90.00
#
_symmetry.space_group_name_H-M   'P 1'
#
loop_
_entity.id
_entity.type
_entity.pdbx_description
1 polymer ?
#
loop_
_entity_poly.entity_id
_entity_poly.type
_entity_poly.pdbx_seq_one_letter_code
_entity_poly.pdbx_strand_id
1 'polypeptide(L)'
;MKGVRVLSYLTAGLIAFAFIIFYGAMKLTPADFFISSKQGSGVPDMDKAYNSVLGQGGFIIVGSLTAFILGQLIDVFIFHKIKKLTGEKRIWLRATGSTLISQFIDSFVVLFIAFYVGTRVNQTGNDFVWPFKLFIAVGVVNYIYKFIVALVLTPVIYLVHDWIENYLGQEEAAVLKKAAMED
;
A
#
# COMPACT_ATOMS: atom_id res chain seq x y z
N MET A 1 4.09 14.74 -19.07
CA MET A 1 4.01 13.24 -19.15
C MET A 1 5.32 12.42 -19.13
N LYS A 2 6.43 12.83 -19.80
CA LYS A 2 7.68 12.02 -19.84
C LYS A 2 8.38 11.89 -18.47
N GLY A 3 8.40 12.98 -17.68
CA GLY A 3 9.01 12.98 -16.33
C GLY A 3 8.35 11.99 -15.36
N VAL A 4 7.02 11.92 -15.35
CA VAL A 4 6.27 10.99 -14.49
C VAL A 4 6.56 9.53 -14.82
N ARG A 5 6.66 9.17 -16.12
CA ARG A 5 6.99 7.80 -16.51
C ARG A 5 8.41 7.41 -16.10
N VAL A 6 9.39 8.30 -16.28
CA VAL A 6 10.78 8.06 -15.88
C VAL A 6 10.88 7.89 -14.36
N LEU A 7 10.21 8.75 -13.59
CA LEU A 7 10.19 8.65 -12.14
C LEU A 7 9.56 7.32 -11.68
N SER A 8 8.40 6.94 -12.24
CA SER A 8 7.75 5.66 -11.90
C SER A 8 8.61 4.43 -12.22
N TYR A 9 9.27 4.40 -13.38
CA TYR A 9 10.15 3.29 -13.74
C TYR A 9 11.42 3.25 -12.87
N LEU A 10 12.00 4.41 -12.55
CA LEU A 10 13.16 4.49 -11.68
C LEU A 10 12.83 4.03 -10.26
N THR A 11 11.70 4.48 -9.70
CA THR A 11 11.24 4.03 -8.38
C THR A 11 10.96 2.52 -8.37
N ALA A 12 10.27 2.00 -9.38
CA ALA A 12 10.02 0.55 -9.49
C ALA A 12 11.34 -0.24 -9.60
N GLY A 13 12.30 0.27 -10.37
CA GLY A 13 13.64 -0.33 -10.51
C GLY A 13 14.43 -0.33 -9.20
N LEU A 14 14.42 0.77 -8.45
CA LEU A 14 15.08 0.87 -7.14
C LEU A 14 14.46 -0.08 -6.11
N ILE A 15 13.13 -0.18 -6.10
CA ILE A 15 12.39 -1.11 -5.24
C ILE A 15 12.78 -2.55 -5.58
N ALA A 16 12.78 -2.93 -6.86
CA ALA A 16 13.19 -4.26 -7.30
C ALA A 16 14.65 -4.57 -6.96
N PHE A 17 15.55 -3.60 -7.16
CA PHE A 17 16.97 -3.73 -6.84
C PHE A 17 17.20 -3.95 -5.33
N ALA A 18 16.53 -3.17 -4.48
CA ALA A 18 16.60 -3.35 -3.03
C ALA A 18 16.16 -4.77 -2.61
N PHE A 19 15.14 -5.34 -3.26
CA PHE A 19 14.72 -6.71 -2.99
C PHE A 19 15.69 -7.78 -3.45
N ILE A 20 16.33 -7.58 -4.61
CA ILE A 20 17.39 -8.49 -5.05
C ILE A 20 18.53 -8.51 -4.03
N ILE A 21 18.92 -7.33 -3.52
CA ILE A 21 19.95 -7.23 -2.48
C ILE A 21 19.50 -7.92 -1.20
N PHE A 22 18.30 -7.63 -0.69
CA PHE A 22 17.82 -8.25 0.56
C PHE A 22 17.69 -9.76 0.44
N TYR A 23 17.14 -10.25 -0.68
CA TYR A 23 17.02 -11.68 -0.93
C TYR A 23 18.39 -12.35 -1.07
N GLY A 24 19.35 -11.68 -1.70
CA GLY A 24 20.74 -12.14 -1.77
C GLY A 24 21.39 -12.19 -0.39
N ALA A 25 21.22 -11.14 0.42
CA ALA A 25 21.77 -11.04 1.77
C ALA A 25 21.24 -12.15 2.70
N MET A 26 19.95 -12.47 2.62
CA MET A 26 19.34 -13.58 3.37
C MET A 26 19.89 -14.96 3.03
N LYS A 27 20.46 -15.16 1.83
CA LYS A 27 21.03 -16.44 1.39
C LYS A 27 22.52 -16.60 1.71
N LEU A 28 23.18 -15.53 2.14
CA LEU A 28 24.59 -15.59 2.47
C LEU A 28 24.77 -16.22 3.85
N THR A 29 25.83 -16.99 4.01
CA THR A 29 26.22 -17.50 5.33
C THR A 29 26.61 -16.33 6.22
N PRO A 30 26.00 -16.17 7.40
CA PRO A 30 26.35 -15.10 8.33
C PRO A 30 27.77 -15.29 8.88
N ALA A 31 28.42 -14.19 9.24
CA ALA A 31 29.68 -14.25 9.98
C ALA A 31 29.44 -14.67 11.44
N ASP A 32 30.38 -15.40 12.05
CA ASP A 32 30.22 -15.96 13.40
C ASP A 32 29.90 -14.90 14.47
N PHE A 33 30.51 -13.71 14.38
CA PHE A 33 30.25 -12.62 15.32
C PHE A 33 28.82 -12.06 15.21
N PHE A 34 28.18 -12.18 14.04
CA PHE A 34 26.85 -11.63 13.81
C PHE A 34 25.79 -12.42 14.56
N ILE A 35 25.91 -13.75 14.58
CA ILE A 35 24.96 -14.68 15.21
C ILE A 35 24.78 -14.34 16.69
N SER A 36 25.87 -14.06 17.41
CA SER A 36 25.87 -13.78 18.85
C SER A 36 25.74 -12.28 19.21
N SER A 37 25.74 -11.40 18.22
CA SER A 37 25.83 -9.93 18.41
C SER A 37 24.74 -9.30 19.28
N LYS A 38 23.56 -9.95 19.39
CA LYS A 38 22.39 -9.45 20.12
C LYS A 38 21.90 -10.37 21.25
N GLN A 39 22.74 -11.28 21.72
CA GLN A 39 22.40 -12.17 22.84
C GLN A 39 22.02 -11.40 24.11
N GLY A 40 22.71 -10.29 24.41
CA GLY A 40 22.39 -9.42 25.55
C GLY A 40 21.03 -8.71 25.46
N SER A 41 20.41 -8.69 24.27
CA SER A 41 19.06 -8.14 24.05
C SER A 41 17.99 -9.24 23.97
N GLY A 42 18.32 -10.48 24.35
CA GLY A 42 17.40 -11.61 24.32
C GLY A 42 17.19 -12.24 22.94
N VAL A 43 18.08 -11.97 21.97
CA VAL A 43 18.06 -12.61 20.65
C VAL A 43 19.19 -13.64 20.57
N PRO A 44 18.89 -14.95 20.70
CA PRO A 44 19.93 -15.99 20.78
C PRO A 44 20.70 -16.19 19.46
N ASP A 45 20.00 -16.01 18.34
CA ASP A 45 20.50 -16.23 16.98
C ASP A 45 20.01 -15.09 16.09
N MET A 46 20.94 -14.17 15.78
CA MET A 46 20.63 -12.99 14.98
C MET A 46 20.32 -13.32 13.52
N ASP A 47 20.90 -14.40 12.97
CA ASP A 47 20.67 -14.80 11.58
C ASP A 47 19.24 -15.31 11.38
N LYS A 48 18.76 -16.14 12.32
CA LYS A 48 17.35 -16.55 12.33
C LYS A 48 16.41 -15.37 12.46
N ALA A 49 16.68 -14.46 13.41
CA ALA A 49 15.84 -13.28 13.60
C ALA A 49 15.81 -12.38 12.34
N TYR A 50 16.97 -12.16 11.71
CA TYR A 50 17.10 -11.41 10.46
C TYR A 50 16.27 -12.04 9.34
N ASN A 51 16.42 -13.36 9.14
CA ASN A 51 15.70 -14.09 8.11
C ASN A 51 14.17 -14.13 8.36
N SER A 52 13.73 -14.27 9.62
CA SER A 52 12.32 -14.24 9.97
C SER A 52 11.67 -12.88 9.67
N VAL A 53 12.33 -11.78 10.03
CA VAL A 53 11.78 -10.43 9.83
C VAL A 53 11.78 -10.04 8.34
N LEU A 54 12.91 -10.23 7.65
CA LEU A 54 13.01 -9.85 6.24
C LEU A 54 12.27 -10.80 5.31
N GLY A 55 12.19 -12.09 5.64
CA GLY A 55 11.38 -13.06 4.91
C GLY A 55 9.90 -12.70 4.93
N GLN A 56 9.40 -12.19 6.06
CA GLN A 56 8.04 -11.66 6.17
C GLN A 56 7.84 -10.38 5.32
N GLY A 57 8.87 -9.53 5.23
CA GLY A 57 8.91 -8.38 4.32
C GLY A 57 8.61 -8.77 2.87
N GLY A 58 9.21 -9.87 2.39
CA GLY A 58 8.97 -10.45 1.07
C GLY A 58 7.49 -10.62 0.72
N PHE A 59 6.73 -11.25 1.62
CA PHE A 59 5.29 -11.48 1.43
C PHE A 59 4.46 -10.21 1.50
N ILE A 60 4.87 -9.21 2.29
CA ILE A 60 4.20 -7.90 2.34
C ILE A 60 4.23 -7.24 0.97
N ILE A 61 5.36 -7.33 0.26
CA ILE A 61 5.52 -6.72 -1.06
C ILE A 61 4.71 -7.46 -2.10
N VAL A 62 4.82 -8.80 -2.15
CA VAL A 62 4.05 -9.62 -3.09
C VAL A 62 2.56 -9.41 -2.89
N GLY A 63 2.11 -9.34 -1.64
CA GLY A 63 0.74 -9.01 -1.28
C GLY A 63 0.33 -7.62 -1.75
N SER A 64 1.17 -6.61 -1.52
CA SER A 64 0.92 -5.22 -1.93
C SER A 64 0.86 -5.05 -3.45
N LEU A 65 1.77 -5.67 -4.20
CA LEU A 65 1.76 -5.63 -5.66
C LEU A 65 0.53 -6.33 -6.25
N THR A 66 0.16 -7.47 -5.67
CA THR A 66 -1.01 -8.24 -6.11
C THR A 66 -2.30 -7.47 -5.81
N ALA A 67 -2.41 -6.92 -4.60
CA ALA A 67 -3.54 -6.08 -4.20
C ALA A 67 -3.67 -4.83 -5.06
N PHE A 68 -2.55 -4.17 -5.36
CA PHE A 68 -2.52 -3.00 -6.23
C PHE A 68 -3.05 -3.31 -7.64
N ILE A 69 -2.54 -4.38 -8.27
CA ILE A 69 -2.99 -4.78 -9.63
C ILE A 69 -4.48 -5.16 -9.61
N LEU A 70 -4.90 -5.99 -8.65
CA LEU A 70 -6.30 -6.41 -8.54
C LEU A 70 -7.22 -5.23 -8.23
N GLY A 71 -6.81 -4.35 -7.33
CA GLY A 71 -7.54 -3.15 -6.94
C GLY A 71 -7.76 -2.22 -8.14
N GLN A 72 -6.74 -1.97 -8.94
CA GLN A 72 -6.84 -1.17 -10.17
C GLN A 72 -7.79 -1.80 -11.20
N LEU A 73 -7.68 -3.11 -11.44
CA LEU A 73 -8.55 -3.81 -12.40
C LEU A 73 -10.01 -3.78 -11.95
N ILE A 74 -10.26 -4.00 -10.65
CA ILE A 74 -11.60 -3.98 -10.07
C ILE A 74 -12.16 -2.55 -10.08
N ASP A 75 -11.35 -1.54 -9.79
CA ASP A 75 -11.78 -0.14 -9.86
C ASP A 75 -12.28 0.20 -11.27
N VAL A 76 -11.48 -0.07 -12.29
CA VAL A 76 -11.85 0.19 -13.70
C VAL A 76 -13.09 -0.62 -14.09
N PHE A 77 -13.18 -1.89 -13.68
CA PHE A 77 -14.34 -2.73 -13.99
C PHE A 77 -15.62 -2.20 -13.35
N ILE A 78 -15.60 -1.91 -12.05
CA ILE A 78 -16.74 -1.39 -11.31
C ILE A 78 -17.13 -0.01 -11.85
N PHE A 79 -16.16 0.85 -12.15
CA PHE A 79 -16.39 2.17 -12.74
C PHE A 79 -17.19 2.07 -14.05
N HIS A 80 -16.79 1.18 -14.96
CA HIS A 80 -17.50 0.94 -16.21
C HIS A 80 -18.88 0.31 -15.99
N LYS A 81 -19.00 -0.61 -15.03
CA LYS A 81 -20.27 -1.26 -14.69
C LYS A 81 -21.28 -0.24 -14.13
N ILE A 82 -20.86 0.64 -13.23
CA ILE A 82 -21.70 1.72 -12.70
C ILE A 82 -22.04 2.70 -13.82
N LYS A 83 -21.07 3.10 -14.66
CA LYS A 83 -21.33 3.97 -15.84
C LYS A 83 -22.43 3.40 -16.74
N LYS A 84 -22.41 2.09 -17.02
CA LYS A 84 -23.42 1.43 -17.85
C LYS A 84 -24.81 1.43 -17.20
N LEU A 85 -24.89 1.37 -15.87
CA LEU A 85 -26.15 1.35 -15.12
C LEU A 85 -26.73 2.75 -14.87
N THR A 86 -25.88 3.75 -14.60
CA THR A 86 -26.30 5.10 -14.17
C THR A 86 -26.22 6.16 -15.26
N GLY A 87 -25.70 5.82 -16.44
CA GLY A 87 -25.45 6.77 -17.53
C GLY A 87 -24.39 7.81 -17.17
N GLU A 88 -24.38 8.93 -17.89
CA GLU A 88 -23.36 9.98 -17.74
C GLU A 88 -23.58 10.93 -16.56
N LYS A 89 -24.80 10.98 -16.01
CA LYS A 89 -25.20 12.04 -15.06
C LYS A 89 -24.61 11.90 -13.65
N ARG A 90 -24.19 10.70 -13.22
CA ARG A 90 -23.73 10.45 -11.83
C ARG A 90 -22.26 10.06 -11.75
N ILE A 91 -21.38 10.98 -12.16
CA ILE A 91 -19.91 10.80 -12.16
C ILE A 91 -19.37 10.54 -10.74
N TRP A 92 -19.91 11.24 -9.75
CA TRP A 92 -19.51 11.07 -8.34
C TRP A 92 -19.79 9.65 -7.84
N LEU A 93 -20.99 9.13 -8.10
CA LEU A 93 -21.41 7.81 -7.63
C LEU A 93 -20.54 6.69 -8.20
N ARG A 94 -20.14 6.79 -9.47
CA ARG A 94 -19.22 5.80 -10.08
C ARG A 94 -17.80 5.91 -9.52
N ALA A 95 -17.28 7.12 -9.33
CA ALA A 95 -15.91 7.32 -8.84
C ALA A 95 -15.76 6.90 -7.37
N THR A 96 -16.68 7.32 -6.51
CA THR A 96 -16.66 6.95 -5.09
C THR A 96 -17.01 5.47 -4.91
N GLY A 97 -18.00 4.96 -5.64
CA GLY A 97 -18.39 3.56 -5.58
C GLY A 97 -17.30 2.59 -6.03
N SER A 98 -16.61 2.90 -7.15
CA SER A 98 -15.50 2.07 -7.61
C SER A 98 -14.32 2.10 -6.64
N THR A 99 -13.98 3.29 -6.13
CA THR A 99 -12.90 3.49 -5.16
C THR A 99 -13.15 2.73 -3.85
N LEU A 100 -14.38 2.79 -3.32
CA LEU A 100 -14.71 2.10 -2.06
C LEU A 100 -14.60 0.57 -2.19
N ILE A 101 -15.02 0.01 -3.31
CA ILE A 101 -14.96 -1.43 -3.57
C ILE A 101 -13.52 -1.86 -3.87
N SER A 102 -12.79 -1.11 -4.69
CA SER A 102 -11.41 -1.42 -5.02
C SER A 102 -10.49 -1.33 -3.80
N GLN A 103 -10.67 -0.32 -2.94
CA GLN A 103 -9.92 -0.19 -1.68
C GLN A 103 -10.24 -1.30 -0.69
N PHE A 104 -11.49 -1.79 -0.66
CA PHE A 104 -11.86 -2.95 0.15
C PHE A 104 -11.06 -4.19 -0.29
N ILE A 105 -11.08 -4.50 -1.58
CA ILE A 105 -10.35 -5.66 -2.10
C ILE A 105 -8.85 -5.51 -1.92
N ASP A 106 -8.28 -4.33 -2.23
CA ASP A 106 -6.86 -4.04 -2.01
C ASP A 106 -6.46 -4.36 -0.55
N SER A 107 -7.16 -3.77 0.42
CA SER A 107 -6.84 -3.92 1.84
C SER A 107 -6.91 -5.39 2.30
N PHE A 108 -7.93 -6.12 1.88
CA PHE A 108 -8.09 -7.53 2.25
C PHE A 108 -7.08 -8.44 1.55
N VAL A 109 -6.75 -8.18 0.28
CA VAL A 109 -5.75 -8.97 -0.48
C VAL A 109 -4.35 -8.76 0.10
N VAL A 110 -3.97 -7.53 0.46
CA VAL A 110 -2.69 -7.28 1.14
C VAL A 110 -2.61 -8.11 2.41
N LEU A 111 -3.62 -8.00 3.29
CA LEU A 111 -3.62 -8.70 4.56
C LEU A 111 -3.64 -10.22 4.40
N PHE A 112 -4.38 -10.71 3.40
CA PHE A 112 -4.48 -12.13 3.11
C PHE A 112 -3.14 -12.70 2.65
N ILE A 113 -2.48 -12.09 1.66
CA ILE A 113 -1.23 -12.62 1.12
C ILE A 113 -0.08 -12.38 2.10
N ALA A 114 0.04 -11.18 2.64
CA ALA A 114 1.15 -10.80 3.50
C ALA A 114 1.12 -11.55 4.84
N PHE A 115 -0.02 -11.53 5.54
CA PHE A 115 -0.09 -12.01 6.91
C PHE A 115 -0.79 -13.36 7.05
N TYR A 116 -1.85 -13.63 6.30
CA TYR A 116 -2.52 -14.94 6.40
C TYR A 116 -1.72 -16.05 5.68
N VAL A 117 -1.30 -15.81 4.43
CA VAL A 117 -0.48 -16.78 3.67
C VAL A 117 0.98 -16.69 4.09
N GLY A 118 1.56 -15.49 4.17
CA GLY A 118 2.98 -15.31 4.50
C GLY A 118 3.40 -15.95 5.83
N THR A 119 2.60 -15.80 6.90
CA THR A 119 2.93 -16.42 8.20
C THR A 119 2.77 -17.94 8.20
N ARG A 120 1.92 -18.51 7.32
CA ARG A 120 1.79 -19.97 7.15
C ARG A 120 2.93 -20.56 6.35
N VAL A 121 3.37 -19.86 5.30
CA VAL A 121 4.44 -20.33 4.42
C VAL A 121 5.81 -20.20 5.11
N ASN A 122 6.03 -19.12 5.86
CA ASN A 122 7.27 -18.91 6.62
C ASN A 122 7.24 -19.50 8.03
N GLN A 123 6.21 -20.28 8.38
CA GLN A 123 6.08 -20.85 9.71
C GLN A 123 7.25 -21.79 10.00
N THR A 124 8.06 -21.46 11.02
CA THR A 124 9.16 -22.31 11.45
C THR A 124 8.85 -22.88 12.84
N GLY A 125 8.45 -24.16 12.89
CA GLY A 125 8.05 -24.79 14.16
C GLY A 125 6.73 -24.25 14.72
N ASN A 126 6.76 -23.75 15.96
CA ASN A 126 5.56 -23.29 16.71
C ASN A 126 5.30 -21.78 16.58
N ASP A 127 5.82 -21.14 15.53
CA ASP A 127 5.60 -19.71 15.30
C ASP A 127 4.11 -19.35 15.20
N PHE A 128 3.78 -18.14 15.65
CA PHE A 128 2.42 -17.65 15.64
C PHE A 128 1.89 -17.48 14.22
N VAL A 129 0.94 -18.33 13.85
CA VAL A 129 0.20 -18.22 12.59
C VAL A 129 -1.02 -17.35 12.79
N TRP A 130 -1.24 -16.40 11.88
CA TRP A 130 -2.42 -15.54 11.95
C TRP A 130 -3.70 -16.38 11.81
N PRO A 131 -4.55 -16.42 12.86
CA PRO A 131 -5.83 -17.11 12.77
C PRO A 131 -6.77 -16.32 11.85
N PHE A 132 -7.69 -17.03 11.20
CA PHE A 132 -8.65 -16.41 10.28
C PHE A 132 -9.47 -15.30 10.96
N LYS A 133 -9.81 -15.49 12.25
CA LYS A 133 -10.50 -14.48 13.06
C LYS A 133 -9.71 -13.17 13.19
N LEU A 134 -8.39 -13.24 13.36
CA LEU A 134 -7.54 -12.05 13.44
C LEU A 134 -7.45 -11.34 12.09
N PHE A 135 -7.31 -12.10 11.00
CA PHE A 135 -7.32 -11.55 9.64
C PHE A 135 -8.59 -10.73 9.36
N ILE A 136 -9.78 -11.29 9.65
CA ILE A 136 -11.04 -10.58 9.45
C ILE A 136 -11.15 -9.36 10.37
N ALA A 137 -10.80 -9.49 11.65
CA ALA A 137 -10.87 -8.38 12.60
C ALA A 137 -9.98 -7.20 12.17
N VAL A 138 -8.72 -7.47 11.83
CA VAL A 138 -7.77 -6.45 11.35
C VAL A 138 -8.21 -5.88 10.01
N GLY A 139 -8.70 -6.71 9.08
CA GLY A 139 -9.19 -6.27 7.77
C GLY A 139 -10.37 -5.31 7.88
N VAL A 140 -11.35 -5.63 8.73
CA VAL A 140 -12.51 -4.76 8.97
C VAL A 140 -12.08 -3.45 9.63
N VAL A 141 -11.24 -3.51 10.67
CA VAL A 141 -10.73 -2.30 11.33
C VAL A 141 -9.94 -1.43 10.36
N ASN A 142 -9.09 -2.03 9.52
CA ASN A 142 -8.30 -1.31 8.52
C ASN A 142 -9.20 -0.60 7.50
N TYR A 143 -10.23 -1.29 7.01
CA TYR A 143 -11.18 -0.73 6.07
C TYR A 143 -11.98 0.43 6.68
N ILE A 144 -12.53 0.25 7.88
CA ILE A 144 -13.28 1.30 8.59
C ILE A 144 -12.37 2.50 8.86
N TYR A 145 -11.14 2.26 9.30
CA TYR A 145 -10.16 3.33 9.54
C TYR A 145 -9.90 4.14 8.27
N LYS A 146 -9.61 3.49 7.13
CA LYS A 146 -9.42 4.16 5.83
C LYS A 146 -10.66 4.95 5.41
N PHE A 147 -11.85 4.40 5.64
CA PHE A 147 -13.10 5.06 5.31
C PHE A 147 -13.33 6.33 6.14
N ILE A 148 -13.12 6.26 7.46
CA ILE A 148 -13.22 7.43 8.36
C ILE A 148 -12.18 8.48 7.99
N VAL A 149 -10.94 8.07 7.76
CA VAL A 149 -9.88 8.98 7.31
C VAL A 149 -10.27 9.65 6.01
N ALA A 150 -10.78 8.93 5.01
CA ALA A 150 -11.23 9.52 3.75
C ALA A 150 -12.36 10.54 3.96
N LEU A 151 -13.32 10.24 4.84
CA LEU A 151 -14.43 11.14 5.17
C LEU A 151 -13.94 12.42 5.85
N VAL A 152 -12.96 12.33 6.75
CA VAL A 152 -12.35 13.49 7.45
C VAL A 152 -11.41 14.28 6.53
N LEU A 153 -10.63 13.60 5.68
CA LEU A 153 -9.68 14.26 4.78
C LEU A 153 -10.40 15.11 3.72
N THR A 154 -11.57 14.67 3.28
CA THR A 154 -12.37 15.38 2.26
C THR A 154 -12.65 16.84 2.63
N PRO A 155 -13.30 17.17 3.77
CA PRO A 155 -13.51 18.56 4.18
C PRO A 155 -12.20 19.29 4.49
N VAL A 156 -11.19 18.61 5.04
CA VAL A 156 -9.88 19.22 5.31
C VAL A 156 -9.22 19.70 4.02
N ILE A 157 -9.29 18.93 2.93
CA ILE A 157 -8.78 19.35 1.62
C ILE A 157 -9.49 20.62 1.14
N TYR A 158 -10.81 20.71 1.26
CA TYR A 158 -11.54 21.93 0.89
C TYR A 158 -11.12 23.14 1.74
N LEU A 159 -10.91 22.96 3.04
CA LEU A 159 -10.45 24.03 3.93
C LEU A 159 -9.04 24.50 3.59
N VAL A 160 -8.11 23.57 3.31
CA VAL A 160 -6.74 23.90 2.92
C VAL A 160 -6.73 24.60 1.56
N HIS A 161 -7.56 24.14 0.63
CA HIS A 161 -7.69 24.75 -0.69
C HIS A 161 -8.19 26.21 -0.59
N ASP A 162 -9.23 26.45 0.20
CA ASP A 162 -9.75 27.81 0.47
C ASP A 162 -8.70 28.70 1.17
N TRP A 163 -7.97 28.14 2.14
CA TRP A 163 -6.88 28.87 2.81
C TRP A 163 -5.75 29.26 1.86
N ILE A 164 -5.34 28.36 0.96
CA ILE A 164 -4.31 28.63 -0.06
C ILE A 164 -4.80 29.70 -1.05
N GLU A 165 -6.05 29.63 -1.53
CA GLU A 165 -6.63 30.64 -2.43
C GLU A 165 -6.69 32.02 -1.78
N ASN A 166 -7.06 32.08 -0.50
CA ASN A 166 -7.08 33.33 0.26
C ASN A 166 -5.67 33.89 0.55
N TYR A 167 -4.65 33.02 0.65
CA TYR A 167 -3.26 33.43 0.88
C TYR A 167 -2.55 33.91 -0.40
N LEU A 168 -2.73 33.23 -1.54
CA LEU A 168 -2.11 33.59 -2.82
C LEU A 168 -2.83 34.74 -3.55
N GLY A 169 -4.11 34.95 -3.27
CA GLY A 169 -4.96 35.85 -4.06
C GLY A 169 -5.53 35.15 -5.29
N GLN A 170 -6.79 35.46 -5.61
CA GLN A 170 -7.58 34.78 -6.63
C GLN A 170 -6.95 34.83 -8.04
N GLU A 171 -6.21 35.89 -8.39
CA GLU A 171 -5.53 36.02 -9.69
C GLU A 171 -4.32 35.07 -9.83
N GLU A 172 -3.40 35.06 -8.86
CA GLU A 172 -2.21 34.18 -8.87
C GLU A 172 -2.60 32.70 -8.80
N ALA A 173 -3.59 32.35 -7.97
CA ALA A 173 -4.12 30.99 -7.91
C ALA A 173 -4.75 30.53 -9.24
N ALA A 174 -5.42 31.44 -9.96
CA ALA A 174 -5.98 31.14 -11.28
C ALA A 174 -4.89 30.96 -12.36
N VAL A 175 -3.83 31.79 -12.33
CA VAL A 175 -2.68 31.66 -13.24
C VAL A 175 -1.96 30.33 -13.03
N LEU A 176 -1.69 29.94 -11.78
CA LEU A 176 -1.03 28.67 -11.46
C LEU A 176 -1.88 27.45 -11.82
N LYS A 177 -3.20 27.49 -11.60
CA LYS A 177 -4.10 26.42 -12.05
C LYS A 177 -4.09 26.28 -13.57
N LYS A 178 -4.06 27.40 -14.30
CA LYS A 178 -4.06 27.40 -15.76
C LYS A 178 -2.75 26.83 -16.31
N ALA A 179 -1.61 27.22 -15.73
CA ALA A 179 -0.31 26.66 -16.06
C ALA A 179 -0.24 25.14 -15.81
N ALA A 180 -0.78 24.66 -14.67
CA ALA A 180 -0.79 23.23 -14.34
C ALA A 180 -1.71 22.38 -15.25
N MET A 181 -2.67 22.99 -15.95
CA MET A 181 -3.52 22.30 -16.94
C MET A 181 -2.90 22.24 -18.33
N GLU A 182 -1.87 23.06 -18.60
CA GLU A 182 -1.19 23.14 -19.89
C GLU A 182 0.07 22.22 -19.97
N ASP A 183 0.54 21.65 -18.84
CA ASP A 183 1.69 20.73 -18.69
C ASP A 183 1.34 19.22 -18.66
#